data_AF-A0A947QHC8-F1
#
_entry.id   AF-A0A947QHC8-F1
#
_cell.length_a   1.000
_cell.length_b   1.000
_cell.length_c   1.000
_cell.angle_alpha   90.00
_cell.angle_beta   90.00
_cell.angle_gamma   90.00
#
_symmetry.space_group_name_H-M   'P 1'
#
loop_
_entity.id
_entity.type
_entity.pdbx_description
1 polymer ?
#
loop_
_entity_poly.entity_id
_entity_poly.type
_entity_poly.pdbx_seq_one_letter_code
_entity_poly.pdbx_strand_id
1 'polypeptide(L)'
;MRRFAWTLTTLAIIGCAVFLIGWLPLRVKPGRYAVLVSKTGGVDPIVVAPGDGRWSALAFLPTNARLVSFAPAMAERRLDISGELPSAKAYSAFMAGEPDFSYSFAVRLLAAPKPEALPELYGRWGVEDDAELSAWLESEMDLAASALRSSLGSATAAFPDEASLALAVSAKHPLLDVRGVTITAARSPDPRLYEEARRFYSAYMEKFSSSMESALADASSKAASDQVRVDALERYGRLLERYPALVDYLAIQAGIPPRPAAGK
;
A
#
# COMPACT_ATOMS: atom_id res chain seq x y z
N MET A 1 9.63 30.52 73.04
CA MET A 1 9.18 29.29 72.33
C MET A 1 7.78 29.40 71.69
N ARG A 2 6.72 29.89 72.37
CA ARG A 2 5.36 30.02 71.77
C ARG A 2 5.30 30.81 70.45
N ARG A 3 6.00 31.94 70.36
CA ARG A 3 6.03 32.77 69.13
C ARG A 3 6.68 32.05 67.95
N PHE A 4 7.76 31.32 68.21
CA PHE A 4 8.46 30.51 67.20
C PHE A 4 7.59 29.34 66.69
N ALA A 5 6.91 28.66 67.60
CA ALA A 5 5.97 27.60 67.23
C ALA A 5 4.82 28.14 66.36
N TRP A 6 4.25 29.29 66.71
CA TRP A 6 3.21 29.94 65.90
C TRP A 6 3.71 30.33 64.51
N THR A 7 4.87 30.98 64.41
CA THR A 7 5.43 31.35 63.10
C THR A 7 5.72 30.13 62.24
N LEU A 8 6.23 29.04 62.84
CA LEU A 8 6.51 27.80 62.12
C LEU A 8 5.23 27.14 61.60
N THR A 9 4.18 27.08 62.43
CA THR A 9 2.88 26.52 62.03
C THR A 9 2.23 27.34 60.92
N THR A 10 2.23 28.67 61.02
CA THR A 10 1.68 29.52 59.96
C THR A 10 2.45 29.35 58.65
N LEU A 11 3.78 29.29 58.71
CA LEU A 11 4.60 29.08 57.51
C LEU A 11 4.35 27.70 56.89
N ALA A 12 4.18 26.65 57.70
CA ALA A 12 3.85 25.32 57.25
C ALA A 12 2.48 25.26 56.55
N ILE A 13 1.47 25.95 57.09
CA ILE A 13 0.13 26.01 56.48
C ILE A 13 0.19 26.74 55.13
N ILE A 14 0.88 27.88 55.05
CA ILE A 14 1.03 28.63 53.80
C ILE A 14 1.82 27.82 52.78
N GLY A 15 2.92 27.19 53.18
CA GLY A 15 3.72 26.31 52.31
C GLY A 15 2.90 25.14 51.77
N CYS A 16 2.08 24.52 52.61
CA CYS A 16 1.17 23.45 52.20
C CYS A 16 0.10 23.97 51.22
N ALA A 17 -0.50 25.13 51.48
CA ALA A 17 -1.49 25.74 50.59
C ALA A 17 -0.88 26.05 49.21
N VAL A 18 0.31 26.66 49.17
CA VAL A 18 1.05 26.93 47.92
C VAL A 18 1.34 25.61 47.19
N PHE A 19 1.85 24.61 47.91
CA PHE A 19 2.13 23.31 47.32
C PHE A 19 0.89 22.68 46.67
N LEU A 20 -0.25 22.67 47.37
CA LEU A 20 -1.52 22.13 46.87
C LEU A 20 -2.05 22.91 45.65
N ILE A 21 -1.94 24.24 45.64
CA ILE A 21 -2.40 25.06 44.52
C ILE A 21 -1.55 24.80 43.26
N GLY A 22 -0.23 24.69 43.42
CA GLY A 22 0.70 24.44 42.30
C GLY A 22 0.71 22.99 41.82
N TRP A 23 0.12 22.07 42.56
CA TRP A 23 0.02 20.65 42.21
C TRP A 23 -1.07 20.42 41.15
N LEU A 24 -0.65 20.41 39.89
CA LEU A 24 -1.54 20.30 38.73
C LEU A 24 -2.38 19.00 38.67
N PRO A 25 -1.84 17.80 38.99
CA PRO A 25 -2.56 16.53 38.87
C PRO A 25 -3.84 16.46 39.71
N LEU A 26 -3.93 17.20 40.83
CA LEU A 26 -5.13 17.25 41.65
C LEU A 26 -6.33 17.87 40.92
N ARG A 27 -6.07 18.65 39.86
CA ARG A 27 -7.12 19.28 39.03
C ARG A 27 -7.54 18.41 37.86
N VAL A 28 -6.85 17.30 37.59
CA VAL A 28 -7.12 16.40 36.47
C VAL A 28 -7.93 15.20 36.99
N LYS A 29 -9.06 14.90 36.31
CA LYS A 29 -9.88 13.73 36.67
C LYS A 29 -9.11 12.43 36.37
N PRO A 30 -9.34 11.35 37.15
CA PRO A 30 -8.78 10.04 36.84
C PRO A 30 -9.10 9.62 35.40
N GLY A 31 -8.11 9.09 34.68
CA GLY A 31 -8.25 8.65 33.28
C GLY A 31 -8.26 9.77 32.23
N ARG A 32 -8.07 11.04 32.64
CA ARG A 32 -7.88 12.17 31.73
C ARG A 32 -6.44 12.65 31.79
N TYR A 33 -5.97 13.21 30.69
CA TYR A 33 -4.67 13.88 30.59
C TYR A 33 -4.92 15.37 30.41
N ALA A 34 -3.98 16.22 30.81
CA ALA A 34 -4.11 17.65 30.57
C ALA A 34 -2.86 18.27 29.97
N VAL A 35 -3.09 19.22 29.08
CA VAL A 35 -2.05 20.08 28.50
C VAL A 35 -2.11 21.42 29.21
N LEU A 36 -0.96 21.91 29.66
CA LEU A 36 -0.84 23.23 30.27
C LEU A 36 -0.59 24.25 29.16
N VAL A 37 -1.52 25.20 28.99
CA VAL A 37 -1.43 26.26 27.99
C VAL A 37 -1.24 27.59 28.71
N SER A 38 -0.14 28.27 28.39
CA SER A 38 0.24 29.55 28.95
C SER A 38 0.12 30.66 27.91
N LYS A 39 -0.46 31.80 28.30
CA LYS A 39 -0.56 32.98 27.43
C LYS A 39 0.81 33.56 27.04
N THR A 40 1.80 33.43 27.92
CA THR A 40 3.15 34.00 27.71
C THR A 40 4.18 32.95 27.30
N GLY A 41 3.93 31.68 27.59
CA GLY A 41 4.86 30.57 27.36
C GLY A 41 4.41 29.57 26.30
N GLY A 42 3.23 29.75 25.70
CA GLY A 42 2.66 28.81 24.73
C GLY A 42 2.22 27.50 25.38
N VAL A 43 2.32 26.41 24.61
CA VAL A 43 1.92 25.07 25.03
C VAL A 43 3.09 24.39 25.74
N ASP A 44 2.87 23.90 26.95
CA ASP A 44 3.89 23.14 27.69
C ASP A 44 4.09 21.75 27.03
N PRO A 45 5.33 21.37 26.68
CA PRO A 45 5.61 20.10 26.01
C PRO A 45 5.36 18.88 26.89
N ILE A 46 5.30 19.04 28.22
CA ILE A 46 5.07 17.93 29.13
C ILE A 46 3.56 17.83 29.36
N VAL A 47 3.03 16.61 29.37
CA VAL A 47 1.62 16.31 29.64
C VAL A 47 1.41 16.08 31.13
N VAL A 48 0.29 16.55 31.66
CA VAL A 48 -0.10 16.30 33.05
C VAL A 48 -0.91 15.01 33.07
N ALA A 49 -0.28 13.91 33.51
CA ALA A 49 -0.93 12.63 33.69
C ALA A 49 -1.53 12.49 35.10
N PRO A 50 -2.60 11.70 35.27
CA PRO A 50 -3.16 11.42 36.59
C PRO A 50 -2.21 10.50 37.37
N GLY A 51 -1.85 10.90 38.58
CA GLY A 51 -0.93 10.14 39.44
C GLY A 51 0.54 10.55 39.34
N ASP A 52 0.93 11.35 38.35
CA ASP A 52 2.28 11.90 38.27
C ASP A 52 2.47 13.10 39.19
N GLY A 53 3.66 13.27 39.75
CA GLY A 53 3.98 14.37 40.66
C GLY A 53 4.41 15.63 39.95
N ARG A 54 3.47 16.41 39.41
CA ARG A 54 3.80 17.65 38.68
C ARG A 54 3.34 18.91 39.38
N TRP A 55 4.31 19.78 39.68
CA TRP A 55 4.08 21.09 40.27
C TRP A 55 4.48 22.20 39.29
N SER A 56 3.68 23.27 39.21
CA SER A 56 4.00 24.44 38.38
C SER A 56 3.61 25.75 39.06
N ALA A 57 4.53 26.71 39.04
CA ALA A 57 4.29 28.08 39.49
C ALA A 57 3.31 28.85 38.59
N LEU A 58 3.08 28.39 37.35
CA LEU A 58 2.10 29.01 36.45
C LEU A 58 0.66 28.80 36.94
N ALA A 59 0.40 27.77 37.73
CA ALA A 59 -0.92 27.44 38.26
C ALA A 59 -1.48 28.49 39.24
N PHE A 60 -0.63 29.40 39.74
CA PHE A 60 -1.00 30.51 40.62
C PHE A 60 -1.53 31.74 39.88
N LEU A 61 -1.33 31.80 38.57
CA LEU A 61 -1.76 32.92 37.74
C LEU A 61 -3.01 32.49 36.94
N PRO A 62 -4.22 32.60 37.52
CA PRO A 62 -5.44 31.98 36.99
C PRO A 62 -5.81 32.46 35.58
N THR A 63 -5.42 33.67 35.21
CA THR A 63 -5.67 34.24 33.87
C THR A 63 -4.60 33.91 32.84
N ASN A 64 -3.42 33.46 33.26
CA ASN A 64 -2.30 33.18 32.37
C ASN A 64 -2.14 31.71 32.01
N ALA A 65 -2.68 30.79 32.81
CA ALA A 65 -2.54 29.36 32.62
C ALA A 65 -3.90 28.66 32.58
N ARG A 66 -4.13 27.86 31.52
CA ARG A 66 -5.30 27.00 31.36
C ARG A 66 -4.86 25.54 31.27
N LEU A 67 -5.56 24.68 32.00
CA LEU A 67 -5.44 23.22 31.85
C LEU A 67 -6.53 22.78 30.87
N VAL A 68 -6.12 22.27 29.72
CA VAL A 68 -7.03 21.68 28.74
C VAL A 68 -6.97 20.18 28.93
N SER A 69 -8.08 19.59 29.38
CA SER A 69 -8.12 18.17 29.72
C SER A 69 -8.72 17.35 28.57
N PHE A 70 -8.05 16.26 28.21
CA PHE A 70 -8.46 15.32 27.18
C PHE A 70 -8.75 13.94 27.76
N ALA A 71 -9.74 13.25 27.20
CA ALA A 71 -9.96 11.83 27.40
C ALA A 71 -9.59 11.08 26.11
N PRO A 72 -8.34 10.57 25.98
CA PRO A 72 -7.95 9.77 24.81
C PRO A 72 -8.70 8.44 24.84
N ALA A 73 -9.83 8.41 24.13
CA ALA A 73 -10.59 7.19 23.93
C ALA A 73 -9.95 6.34 22.83
N MET A 74 -10.02 5.03 22.99
CA MET A 74 -9.66 4.11 21.93
C MET A 74 -10.73 4.13 20.83
N ALA A 75 -10.29 4.03 19.58
CA ALA A 75 -11.16 3.87 18.44
C ALA A 75 -10.83 2.58 17.68
N GLU A 76 -11.89 1.94 17.17
CA GLU A 76 -11.82 0.74 16.36
C GLU A 76 -12.18 1.09 14.90
N ARG A 77 -11.39 0.59 13.96
CA ARG A 77 -11.73 0.60 12.54
C ARG A 77 -11.66 -0.80 11.96
N ARG A 78 -12.67 -1.16 11.18
CA ARG A 78 -12.76 -2.43 10.47
C ARG A 78 -12.56 -2.20 8.99
N LEU A 79 -11.77 -3.06 8.39
CA LEU A 79 -11.34 -2.95 7.01
C LEU A 79 -11.60 -4.28 6.32
N ASP A 80 -12.44 -4.21 5.29
CA ASP A 80 -12.70 -5.34 4.40
C ASP A 80 -11.93 -5.13 3.10
N ILE A 81 -11.00 -6.03 2.85
CA ILE A 81 -10.12 -5.99 1.69
C ILE A 81 -10.38 -7.27 0.91
N SER A 82 -10.78 -7.11 -0.34
CA SER A 82 -11.04 -8.22 -1.26
C SER A 82 -10.35 -7.96 -2.59
N GLY A 83 -9.83 -9.02 -3.19
CA GLY A 83 -9.21 -8.95 -4.50
C GLY A 83 -8.99 -10.33 -5.11
N GLU A 84 -8.34 -10.36 -6.25
CA GLU A 84 -7.94 -11.57 -6.94
C GLU A 84 -6.41 -11.61 -7.05
N LEU A 85 -5.83 -12.81 -7.00
CA LEU A 85 -4.40 -12.97 -7.26
C LEU A 85 -4.03 -12.50 -8.68
N PRO A 86 -2.78 -12.07 -8.92
CA PRO A 86 -2.33 -11.70 -10.25
C PRO A 86 -2.62 -12.81 -11.26
N SER A 87 -3.16 -12.45 -12.42
CA SER A 87 -3.51 -13.41 -13.49
C SER A 87 -4.49 -14.52 -13.06
N ALA A 88 -5.20 -14.38 -11.94
CA ALA A 88 -6.17 -15.34 -11.43
C ALA A 88 -7.15 -15.81 -12.51
N LYS A 89 -7.76 -14.85 -13.23
CA LYS A 89 -8.71 -15.13 -14.31
C LYS A 89 -8.11 -15.93 -15.48
N ALA A 90 -6.84 -15.70 -15.80
CA ALA A 90 -6.16 -16.43 -16.88
C ALA A 90 -5.83 -17.87 -16.44
N TYR A 91 -5.42 -18.04 -15.18
CA TYR A 91 -5.08 -19.33 -14.61
C TYR A 91 -6.32 -20.20 -14.35
N SER A 92 -7.39 -19.61 -13.82
CA SER A 92 -8.64 -20.33 -13.55
C SER A 92 -9.31 -20.82 -14.84
N ALA A 93 -9.32 -20.00 -15.90
CA ALA A 93 -9.87 -20.38 -17.19
C ALA A 93 -9.07 -21.50 -17.90
N PHE A 94 -7.78 -21.63 -17.60
CA PHE A 94 -6.92 -22.66 -18.17
C PHE A 94 -7.02 -24.00 -17.41
N MET A 95 -7.40 -23.97 -16.13
CA MET A 95 -7.47 -25.15 -15.28
C MET A 95 -8.84 -25.82 -15.34
N ALA A 96 -8.84 -27.17 -15.34
CA ALA A 96 -10.06 -27.93 -15.17
C ALA A 96 -10.63 -27.71 -13.75
N GLY A 97 -11.91 -27.31 -13.67
CA GLY A 97 -12.61 -27.07 -12.42
C GLY A 97 -12.67 -25.61 -11.95
N GLU A 98 -12.19 -24.64 -12.75
CA GLU A 98 -12.29 -23.19 -12.50
C GLU A 98 -11.95 -22.80 -11.04
N PRO A 99 -10.72 -23.09 -10.58
CA PRO A 99 -10.33 -22.79 -9.20
C PRO A 99 -10.46 -21.30 -8.88
N ASP A 100 -11.05 -21.00 -7.72
CA ASP A 100 -11.23 -19.66 -7.20
C ASP A 100 -9.94 -19.15 -6.54
N PHE A 101 -9.32 -18.16 -7.16
CA PHE A 101 -8.11 -17.48 -6.66
C PHE A 101 -8.41 -16.11 -6.03
N SER A 102 -9.63 -15.90 -5.55
CA SER A 102 -10.01 -14.71 -4.79
C SER A 102 -9.48 -14.75 -3.35
N TYR A 103 -9.08 -13.60 -2.83
CA TYR A 103 -8.70 -13.42 -1.44
C TYR A 103 -9.61 -12.39 -0.76
N SER A 104 -9.85 -12.59 0.53
CA SER A 104 -10.51 -11.60 1.39
C SER A 104 -9.89 -11.56 2.78
N PHE A 105 -9.69 -10.36 3.29
CA PHE A 105 -9.17 -10.09 4.62
C PHE A 105 -10.11 -9.11 5.34
N ALA A 106 -10.57 -9.49 6.53
CA ALA A 106 -11.24 -8.60 7.47
C ALA A 106 -10.25 -8.25 8.56
N VAL A 107 -9.80 -7.00 8.59
CA VAL A 107 -8.78 -6.49 9.51
C VAL A 107 -9.41 -5.50 10.47
N ARG A 108 -9.04 -5.59 11.75
CA ARG A 108 -9.45 -4.67 12.80
C ARG A 108 -8.22 -3.93 13.31
N LEU A 109 -8.27 -2.61 13.20
CA LEU A 109 -7.28 -1.68 13.72
C LEU A 109 -7.80 -1.06 15.02
N LEU A 110 -7.03 -1.19 16.09
CA LEU A 110 -7.28 -0.57 17.39
C LEU A 110 -6.17 0.45 17.68
N ALA A 111 -6.54 1.71 17.76
CA ALA A 111 -5.60 2.81 18.02
C ALA A 111 -6.19 3.84 18.98
N ALA A 112 -5.31 4.53 19.70
CA ALA A 112 -5.64 5.67 20.53
C ALA A 112 -4.64 6.81 20.29
N PRO A 113 -4.99 8.08 20.58
CA PRO A 113 -4.02 9.16 20.58
C PRO A 113 -2.94 8.92 21.65
N LYS A 114 -1.66 9.09 21.32
CA LYS A 114 -0.60 9.06 22.34
C LYS A 114 -0.80 10.21 23.31
N PRO A 115 -0.82 9.97 24.63
CA PRO A 115 -0.93 11.06 25.61
C PRO A 115 0.18 12.09 25.45
N GLU A 116 1.41 11.65 25.19
CA GLU A 116 2.61 12.50 24.98
C GLU A 116 2.50 13.41 23.75
N ALA A 117 1.67 13.05 22.77
CA ALA A 117 1.46 13.83 21.55
C ALA A 117 0.41 14.96 21.74
N LEU A 118 -0.36 14.95 22.84
CA LEU A 118 -1.41 15.94 23.08
C LEU A 118 -0.96 17.42 22.98
N PRO A 119 0.25 17.82 23.44
CA PRO A 119 0.73 19.19 23.26
C PRO A 119 0.94 19.56 21.80
N GLU A 120 1.43 18.62 20.97
CA GLU A 120 1.57 18.83 19.54
C GLU A 120 0.20 18.90 18.85
N LEU A 121 -0.75 18.05 19.24
CA LEU A 121 -2.13 18.06 18.73
C LEU A 121 -2.83 19.39 19.04
N TYR A 122 -2.69 19.91 20.26
CA TYR A 122 -3.23 21.21 20.62
C TYR A 122 -2.56 22.34 19.83
N GLY A 123 -1.22 22.39 19.81
CA GLY A 123 -0.48 23.51 19.24
C GLY A 123 -0.47 23.57 17.72
N ARG A 124 -0.37 22.42 17.04
CA ARG A 124 -0.21 22.33 15.59
C ARG A 124 -1.50 22.06 14.85
N TRP A 125 -2.38 21.24 15.44
CA TRP A 125 -3.61 20.78 14.81
C TRP A 125 -4.86 21.49 15.35
N GLY A 126 -4.71 22.33 16.38
CA GLY A 126 -5.81 23.13 16.93
C GLY A 126 -6.84 22.28 17.67
N VAL A 127 -6.44 21.13 18.23
CA VAL A 127 -7.32 20.25 18.99
C VAL A 127 -7.48 20.81 20.40
N GLU A 128 -8.58 21.50 20.67
CA GLU A 128 -8.87 22.17 21.94
C GLU A 128 -9.82 21.39 22.86
N ASP A 129 -10.59 20.43 22.32
CA ASP A 129 -11.53 19.63 23.11
C ASP A 129 -11.55 18.13 22.74
N ASP A 130 -12.36 17.36 23.49
CA ASP A 130 -12.51 15.92 23.28
C ASP A 130 -13.19 15.58 21.93
N ALA A 131 -14.05 16.46 21.42
CA ALA A 131 -14.78 16.23 20.18
C ALA A 131 -13.85 16.40 18.97
N GLU A 132 -13.01 17.43 18.98
CA GLU A 132 -11.96 17.68 18.01
C GLU A 132 -10.87 16.60 18.07
N LEU A 133 -10.51 16.12 19.28
CA LEU A 133 -9.57 15.01 19.43
C LEU A 133 -10.13 13.73 18.81
N SER A 134 -11.42 13.47 19.01
CA SER A 134 -12.10 12.33 18.42
C SER A 134 -12.15 12.47 16.90
N ALA A 135 -12.53 13.63 16.37
CA ALA A 135 -12.57 13.88 14.92
C ALA A 135 -11.19 13.74 14.27
N TRP A 136 -10.13 14.26 14.91
CA TRP A 136 -8.75 14.06 14.48
C TRP A 136 -8.40 12.57 14.46
N LEU A 137 -8.69 11.84 15.55
CA LEU A 137 -8.42 10.40 15.64
C LEU A 137 -9.13 9.63 14.52
N GLU A 138 -10.39 9.94 14.22
CA GLU A 138 -11.12 9.30 13.13
C GLU A 138 -10.44 9.54 11.78
N SER A 139 -10.05 10.79 11.49
CA SER A 139 -9.36 11.13 10.24
C SER A 139 -8.00 10.43 10.11
N GLU A 140 -7.23 10.37 11.20
CA GLU A 140 -5.91 9.73 11.21
C GLU A 140 -6.04 8.21 11.09
N MET A 141 -7.08 7.62 11.69
CA MET A 141 -7.39 6.20 11.54
C MET A 141 -7.82 5.86 10.12
N ASP A 142 -8.55 6.72 9.42
CA ASP A 142 -8.93 6.50 8.01
C ASP A 142 -7.69 6.56 7.10
N LEU A 143 -6.74 7.46 7.39
CA LEU A 143 -5.44 7.49 6.71
C LEU A 143 -4.64 6.21 6.98
N ALA A 144 -4.53 5.78 8.24
CA ALA A 144 -3.85 4.54 8.61
C ALA A 144 -4.50 3.31 7.95
N ALA A 145 -5.83 3.27 7.90
CA ALA A 145 -6.62 2.26 7.22
C ALA A 145 -6.33 2.21 5.71
N SER A 146 -6.27 3.37 5.04
CA SER A 146 -5.96 3.45 3.62
C SER A 146 -4.53 2.97 3.32
N ALA A 147 -3.57 3.33 4.18
CA ALA A 147 -2.19 2.87 4.09
C ALA A 147 -2.10 1.35 4.27
N LEU A 148 -2.82 0.81 5.25
CA LEU A 148 -2.91 -0.63 5.46
C LEU A 148 -3.53 -1.35 4.26
N ARG A 149 -4.63 -0.81 3.70
CA ARG A 149 -5.26 -1.33 2.48
C ARG A 149 -4.29 -1.39 1.31
N SER A 150 -3.46 -0.36 1.11
CA SER A 150 -2.46 -0.35 0.05
C SER A 150 -1.38 -1.42 0.24
N SER A 151 -0.93 -1.65 1.48
CA SER A 151 0.09 -2.66 1.80
C SER A 151 -0.42 -4.10 1.65
N LEU A 152 -1.71 -4.30 1.93
CA LEU A 152 -2.39 -5.59 1.81
C LEU A 152 -2.89 -5.86 0.38
N GLY A 153 -3.19 -4.82 -0.40
CA GLY A 153 -3.60 -4.96 -1.80
C GLY A 153 -2.47 -5.45 -2.71
N SER A 154 -1.20 -5.25 -2.32
CA SER A 154 -0.05 -5.85 -2.98
C SER A 154 0.29 -7.25 -2.47
N ALA A 155 -0.56 -7.86 -1.61
CA ALA A 155 -0.24 -9.12 -0.97
C ALA A 155 -0.01 -10.22 -2.01
N THR A 156 1.20 -10.76 -1.96
CA THR A 156 1.51 -12.11 -2.42
C THR A 156 0.72 -13.11 -1.57
N ALA A 157 0.57 -14.36 -2.03
CA ALA A 157 -0.26 -15.38 -1.39
C ALA A 157 0.06 -15.73 0.09
N ALA A 158 1.04 -15.06 0.72
CA ALA A 158 1.39 -15.23 2.11
C ALA A 158 0.58 -14.30 3.02
N PHE A 159 0.09 -14.84 4.14
CA PHE A 159 -0.56 -14.04 5.17
C PHE A 159 0.45 -13.08 5.81
N PRO A 160 0.14 -11.78 5.88
CA PRO A 160 1.00 -10.82 6.54
C PRO A 160 0.93 -11.00 8.06
N ASP A 161 2.08 -10.88 8.72
CA ASP A 161 2.19 -10.98 10.18
C ASP A 161 1.58 -9.74 10.85
N GLU A 162 0.67 -9.94 11.80
CA GLU A 162 -0.07 -8.89 12.52
C GLU A 162 0.87 -7.91 13.23
N ALA A 163 1.96 -8.41 13.83
CA ALA A 163 2.93 -7.58 14.52
C ALA A 163 3.70 -6.67 13.54
N SER A 164 4.08 -7.21 12.39
CA SER A 164 4.74 -6.43 11.33
C SER A 164 3.83 -5.31 10.79
N LEU A 165 2.53 -5.57 10.65
CA LEU A 165 1.54 -4.58 10.22
C LEU A 165 1.36 -3.48 11.27
N ALA A 166 1.24 -3.84 12.55
CA ALA A 166 1.13 -2.87 13.64
C ALA A 166 2.37 -1.95 13.70
N LEU A 167 3.56 -2.51 13.49
CA LEU A 167 4.81 -1.74 13.47
C LEU A 167 4.89 -0.82 12.25
N ALA A 168 4.46 -1.28 11.07
CA ALA A 168 4.43 -0.47 9.85
C ALA A 168 3.45 0.72 9.97
N VAL A 169 2.29 0.51 10.59
CA VAL A 169 1.32 1.59 10.86
C VAL A 169 1.90 2.58 11.89
N SER A 170 2.48 2.07 12.98
CA SER A 170 3.08 2.91 14.03
C SER A 170 4.23 3.78 13.51
N ALA A 171 5.02 3.27 12.56
CA ALA A 171 6.12 4.01 11.95
C ALA A 171 5.63 5.17 11.06
N LYS A 172 4.49 5.01 10.40
CA LYS A 172 3.88 6.06 9.55
C LYS A 172 3.06 7.07 10.35
N HIS A 173 2.49 6.65 11.47
CA HIS A 173 1.59 7.45 12.30
C HIS A 173 2.13 7.58 13.73
N PRO A 174 3.19 8.39 13.96
CA PRO A 174 3.89 8.46 15.24
C PRO A 174 3.05 9.02 16.39
N LEU A 175 2.02 9.81 16.08
CA LEU A 175 1.09 10.40 17.06
C LEU A 175 0.02 9.41 17.56
N LEU A 176 -0.13 8.28 16.87
CA LEU A 176 -1.02 7.20 17.28
C LEU A 176 -0.29 6.17 18.15
N ASP A 177 -0.98 5.71 19.18
CA ASP A 177 -0.66 4.53 19.95
C ASP A 177 -1.45 3.35 19.37
N VAL A 178 -0.79 2.61 18.48
CA VAL A 178 -1.39 1.42 17.84
C VAL A 178 -1.33 0.26 18.82
N ARG A 179 -2.48 -0.10 19.38
CA ARG A 179 -2.59 -1.20 20.36
C ARG A 179 -2.57 -2.56 19.71
N GLY A 180 -3.10 -2.66 18.48
CA GLY A 180 -3.08 -3.89 17.73
C GLY A 180 -3.73 -3.77 16.37
N VAL A 181 -3.25 -4.60 15.45
CA VAL A 181 -3.86 -4.89 14.17
C VAL A 181 -4.17 -6.38 14.19
N THR A 182 -5.45 -6.75 14.08
CA THR A 182 -5.88 -8.15 14.17
C THR A 182 -6.64 -8.55 12.92
N ILE A 183 -6.35 -9.73 12.37
CA ILE A 183 -7.03 -10.27 11.21
C ILE A 183 -8.17 -11.15 11.74
N THR A 184 -9.40 -10.65 11.65
CA THR A 184 -10.58 -11.34 12.17
C THR A 184 -11.02 -12.47 11.25
N ALA A 185 -10.89 -12.27 9.93
CA ALA A 185 -11.18 -13.29 8.94
C ALA A 185 -10.18 -13.18 7.79
N ALA A 186 -9.70 -14.33 7.31
CA ALA A 186 -8.77 -14.39 6.21
C ALA A 186 -9.15 -15.57 5.31
N ARG A 187 -9.52 -15.28 4.07
CA ARG A 187 -9.71 -16.25 3.01
C ARG A 187 -8.58 -16.05 2.02
N SER A 188 -7.69 -17.02 1.93
CA SER A 188 -6.63 -17.06 0.91
C SER A 188 -6.83 -18.31 0.08
N PRO A 189 -6.65 -18.25 -1.25
CA PRO A 189 -6.67 -19.42 -2.09
C PRO A 189 -5.45 -20.30 -1.82
N ASP A 190 -5.52 -21.58 -2.21
CA ASP A 190 -4.40 -22.52 -2.00
C ASP A 190 -3.16 -22.04 -2.78
N PRO A 191 -2.06 -21.68 -2.07
CA PRO A 191 -0.87 -21.16 -2.72
C PRO A 191 -0.18 -22.21 -3.60
N ARG A 192 -0.32 -23.51 -3.29
CA ARG A 192 0.25 -24.59 -4.10
C ARG A 192 -0.49 -24.72 -5.42
N LEU A 193 -1.82 -24.68 -5.37
CA LEU A 193 -2.66 -24.74 -6.57
C LEU A 193 -2.38 -23.56 -7.50
N TYR A 194 -2.21 -22.36 -6.94
CA TYR A 194 -1.87 -21.18 -7.72
C TYR A 194 -0.48 -21.28 -8.39
N GLU A 195 0.53 -21.74 -7.65
CA GLU A 195 1.88 -21.99 -8.20
C GLU A 195 1.87 -23.04 -9.32
N GLU A 196 1.08 -24.10 -9.15
CA GLU A 196 0.91 -25.14 -10.15
C GLU A 196 0.22 -24.61 -11.42
N ALA A 197 -0.86 -23.84 -11.26
CA ALA A 197 -1.54 -23.18 -12.37
C ALA A 197 -0.60 -22.24 -13.14
N ARG A 198 0.20 -21.44 -12.42
CA ARG A 198 1.21 -20.56 -13.01
C ARG A 198 2.23 -21.33 -13.84
N ARG A 199 2.75 -22.45 -13.31
CA ARG A 199 3.73 -23.30 -14.00
C ARG A 199 3.15 -23.93 -15.27
N PHE A 200 1.93 -24.45 -15.20
CA PHE A 200 1.27 -25.03 -16.35
C PHE A 200 0.99 -23.99 -17.43
N TYR A 201 0.50 -22.81 -17.04
CA TYR A 201 0.26 -21.72 -17.96
C TYR A 201 1.56 -21.24 -18.64
N SER A 202 2.65 -21.09 -17.88
CA SER A 202 3.96 -20.72 -18.46
C SER A 202 4.48 -21.77 -19.44
N ALA A 203 4.38 -23.06 -19.09
CA ALA A 203 4.82 -24.14 -19.96
C ALA A 203 3.97 -24.26 -21.24
N TYR A 204 2.66 -23.99 -21.14
CA TYR A 204 1.79 -23.89 -22.30
C TYR A 204 2.20 -22.73 -23.20
N MET A 205 2.45 -21.54 -22.62
CA MET A 205 2.81 -20.35 -23.40
C MET A 205 4.15 -20.52 -24.12
N GLU A 206 5.11 -21.21 -23.51
CA GLU A 206 6.41 -21.52 -24.11
C GLU A 206 6.28 -22.54 -25.27
N LYS A 207 5.43 -23.56 -25.11
CA LYS A 207 5.11 -24.48 -26.21
C LYS A 207 4.35 -23.79 -27.34
N PHE A 208 3.43 -22.89 -26.99
CA PHE A 208 2.69 -22.11 -27.96
C PHE A 208 3.61 -21.17 -28.75
N SER A 209 4.48 -20.42 -28.07
CA SER A 209 5.44 -19.51 -28.70
C SER A 209 6.41 -20.26 -29.61
N SER A 210 7.00 -21.36 -29.14
CA SER A 210 7.92 -22.17 -29.96
C SER A 210 7.23 -22.78 -31.19
N SER A 211 5.98 -23.25 -31.06
CA SER A 211 5.21 -23.74 -32.21
C SER A 211 4.87 -22.63 -33.22
N MET A 212 4.55 -21.43 -32.72
CA MET A 212 4.27 -20.28 -33.57
C MET A 212 5.53 -19.79 -34.28
N GLU A 213 6.66 -19.69 -33.58
CA GLU A 213 7.94 -19.31 -34.17
C GLU A 213 8.34 -20.28 -35.29
N SER A 214 8.22 -21.58 -35.06
CA SER A 214 8.47 -22.59 -36.10
C SER A 214 7.53 -22.41 -37.30
N ALA A 215 6.23 -22.23 -37.06
CA ALA A 215 5.26 -22.05 -38.14
C ALA A 215 5.49 -20.74 -38.93
N LEU A 216 5.87 -19.65 -38.24
CA LEU A 216 6.16 -18.36 -38.85
C LEU A 216 7.46 -18.40 -39.66
N ALA A 217 8.49 -19.10 -39.15
CA ALA A 217 9.75 -19.33 -39.84
C ALA A 217 9.53 -20.16 -41.12
N ASP A 218 8.74 -21.24 -41.04
CA ASP A 218 8.39 -22.06 -42.18
C ASP A 218 7.58 -21.28 -43.23
N ALA A 219 6.60 -20.49 -42.80
CA ALA A 219 5.80 -19.65 -43.69
C ALA A 219 6.66 -18.57 -44.37
N SER A 220 7.57 -17.94 -43.61
CA SER A 220 8.50 -16.92 -44.10
C SER A 220 9.52 -17.51 -45.08
N SER A 221 10.04 -18.72 -44.80
CA SER A 221 10.96 -19.45 -45.69
C SER A 221 10.28 -19.86 -47.01
N LYS A 222 9.03 -20.34 -46.94
CA LYS A 222 8.22 -20.62 -48.14
C LYS A 222 7.96 -19.36 -48.95
N ALA A 223 7.51 -18.28 -48.32
CA ALA A 223 7.25 -17.01 -49.00
C ALA A 223 8.51 -16.44 -49.67
N ALA A 224 9.67 -16.51 -48.99
CA ALA A 224 10.94 -16.10 -49.57
C ALA A 224 11.36 -16.98 -50.77
N SER A 225 11.15 -18.30 -50.66
CA SER A 225 11.45 -19.25 -51.73
C SER A 225 10.56 -19.03 -52.95
N ASP A 226 9.28 -18.74 -52.74
CA ASP A 226 8.32 -18.43 -53.80
C ASP A 226 8.67 -17.11 -54.50
N GLN A 227 9.14 -16.10 -53.75
CA GLN A 227 9.61 -14.84 -54.34
C GLN A 227 10.86 -15.04 -55.20
N VAL A 228 11.86 -15.80 -54.71
CA VAL A 228 13.05 -16.19 -55.51
C VAL A 228 12.62 -16.98 -56.75
N ARG A 229 11.62 -17.85 -56.57
CA ARG A 229 10.74 -18.48 -57.56
C ARG A 229 10.41 -17.58 -58.74
N VAL A 230 9.62 -16.56 -58.41
CA VAL A 230 9.05 -15.59 -59.33
C VAL A 230 10.15 -14.76 -59.99
N ASP A 231 11.13 -14.28 -59.22
CA ASP A 231 12.24 -13.49 -59.72
C ASP A 231 13.09 -14.27 -60.75
N ALA A 232 13.30 -15.57 -60.51
CA ALA A 232 14.00 -16.45 -61.45
C ALA A 232 13.21 -16.63 -62.74
N LEU A 233 11.90 -16.87 -62.65
CA LEU A 233 11.01 -16.97 -63.81
C LEU A 233 10.99 -15.68 -64.62
N GLU A 234 10.99 -14.52 -63.97
CA GLU A 234 11.04 -13.22 -64.64
C GLU A 234 12.37 -13.00 -65.37
N ARG A 235 13.50 -13.40 -64.76
CA ARG A 235 14.83 -13.37 -65.42
C ARG A 235 14.86 -14.31 -66.63
N TYR A 236 14.27 -15.50 -66.53
CA TYR A 236 14.16 -16.41 -67.66
C TYR A 236 13.28 -15.83 -68.77
N GLY A 237 12.12 -15.23 -68.42
CA GLY A 237 11.27 -14.53 -69.37
C GLY A 237 12.02 -13.44 -70.14
N ARG A 238 12.73 -12.56 -69.42
CA ARG A 238 13.58 -11.52 -70.02
C ARG A 238 14.71 -12.08 -70.89
N LEU A 239 15.32 -13.20 -70.50
CA LEU A 239 16.37 -13.84 -71.27
C LEU A 239 15.84 -14.42 -72.59
N LEU A 240 14.66 -15.06 -72.53
CA LEU A 240 13.99 -15.63 -73.71
C LEU A 240 13.48 -14.54 -74.66
N GLU A 241 13.03 -13.39 -74.15
CA GLU A 241 12.70 -12.22 -74.96
C GLU A 241 13.94 -11.62 -75.63
N ARG A 242 15.07 -11.55 -74.91
CA ARG A 242 16.32 -10.97 -75.43
C ARG A 242 17.02 -11.87 -76.45
N TYR A 243 16.81 -13.18 -76.36
CA TYR A 243 17.38 -14.17 -77.26
C TYR A 243 16.30 -15.14 -77.78
N PRO A 244 15.45 -14.72 -78.72
CA PRO A 244 14.37 -15.57 -79.24
C PRO A 244 14.87 -16.85 -79.93
N ALA A 245 16.08 -16.82 -80.50
CA ALA A 245 16.70 -18.01 -81.12
C ALA A 245 17.01 -19.15 -80.13
N LEU A 246 17.12 -18.86 -78.82
CA LEU A 246 17.31 -19.87 -77.76
C LEU A 246 16.03 -20.69 -77.52
N VAL A 247 14.86 -20.10 -77.74
CA VAL A 247 13.57 -20.81 -77.68
C VAL A 247 13.50 -21.86 -78.78
N ASP A 248 13.91 -21.49 -80.00
CA ASP A 248 13.88 -22.39 -81.14
C ASP A 248 14.89 -23.53 -80.98
N TYR A 249 16.08 -23.24 -80.44
CA TYR A 249 17.08 -24.26 -80.10
C TYR A 249 16.58 -25.25 -79.03
N LEU A 250 15.96 -24.76 -77.96
CA LEU A 250 15.39 -25.60 -76.90
C LEU A 250 14.19 -26.42 -77.39
N ALA A 251 13.36 -25.87 -78.28
CA ALA A 251 12.24 -26.58 -78.90
C ALA A 251 12.72 -27.74 -79.79
N ILE A 252 13.76 -27.50 -80.60
CA ILE A 252 14.40 -28.53 -81.43
C ILE A 252 15.00 -29.64 -80.56
N GLN A 253 15.64 -29.30 -79.44
CA GLN A 253 16.21 -30.29 -78.51
C GLN A 253 15.13 -31.09 -77.76
N ALA A 254 13.96 -30.50 -77.49
CA ALA A 254 12.82 -31.16 -76.86
C ALA A 254 11.93 -31.93 -77.86
N GLY A 255 12.27 -31.95 -79.16
CA GLY A 255 11.52 -32.66 -80.20
C GLY A 255 10.22 -31.96 -80.63
N ILE A 256 10.05 -30.68 -80.33
CA ILE A 256 8.88 -29.88 -80.67
C ILE A 256 9.23 -29.00 -81.89
N PRO A 257 8.39 -28.95 -82.94
CA PRO A 257 8.69 -28.14 -84.12
C PRO A 257 8.82 -26.64 -83.78
N PRO A 258 9.81 -25.93 -84.36
CA PRO A 258 10.07 -24.53 -84.05
C PRO A 258 8.90 -23.63 -84.48
N ARG A 259 8.77 -22.44 -83.85
CA ARG A 259 7.68 -21.52 -84.17
C ARG A 259 7.79 -21.05 -85.63
N PRO A 260 6.68 -20.90 -86.36
CA PRO A 260 6.72 -20.30 -87.68
C PRO A 260 7.22 -18.86 -87.57
N ALA A 261 8.25 -18.52 -88.34
CA ALA A 261 8.87 -17.20 -88.33
C ALA A 261 7.81 -16.13 -88.66
N ALA A 262 7.52 -15.26 -87.69
CA ALA A 262 6.71 -14.07 -87.94
C ALA A 262 7.55 -13.11 -88.80
N GLY A 263 7.12 -12.92 -90.04
CA GLY A 263 7.70 -11.97 -90.97
C GLY A 263 7.55 -10.52 -90.50
N LYS A 264 8.39 -9.67 -91.10
CA LYS A 264 8.48 -8.20 -90.96
C LYS A 264 7.14 -7.49 -90.81
#